data_AF-Q4T5E4-F1
#
_entry.id   AF-Q4T5E4-F1
#
_cell.length_a   1.000
_cell.length_b   1.000
_cell.length_c   1.000
_cell.angle_alpha   90.00
_cell.angle_beta   90.00
_cell.angle_gamma   90.00
#
_symmetry.space_group_name_H-M   'P 1'
#
loop_
_entity.id
_entity.type
_entity.pdbx_description
1 polymer ?
#
loop_
_entity_poly.entity_id
_entity_poly.type
_entity_poly.pdbx_seq_one_letter_code
_entity_poly.pdbx_strand_id
1 'polypeptide(L)'
;MGTGMQQLSVALWLFLSAVTPLCVKHISPEKIDPLVYEEQQLWVSGVKGKENTYRIPLNHLTPQKEDCRPSQKQEKRHLGMRDKSSSQCGGPQIKAPVEMTDGSIIVNVRNQNYYHCRCRIVVRSLDGGLTLPIDQLYFDYTLVDPAVAAGALQKDGVLYFTNPAHEYYRINLTLRWSTTHGQVWENKTVRIWGGPSGYSSMTSLNSCSVEDSKFIYVIYEKGLKNYYETISFVKIHLFG
;
A
#
# COMPACT_ATOMS: atom_id res chain seq x y z
N MET A 1 69.46 -21.63 36.29
CA MET A 1 68.78 -20.46 36.91
C MET A 1 68.33 -19.58 35.76
N GLY A 2 67.07 -19.32 35.44
CA GLY A 2 65.76 -19.84 35.81
C GLY A 2 64.84 -19.37 34.67
N THR A 3 64.21 -20.30 33.95
CA THR A 3 62.75 -20.44 33.78
C THR A 3 61.98 -19.17 33.46
N GLY A 4 61.32 -19.17 32.30
CA GLY A 4 60.29 -18.20 31.93
C GLY A 4 59.47 -18.69 30.73
N MET A 5 58.83 -19.85 30.87
CA MET A 5 57.69 -20.22 30.02
C MET A 5 56.56 -19.21 30.26
N GLN A 6 55.98 -18.65 29.20
CA GLN A 6 54.59 -18.21 29.23
C GLN A 6 53.84 -18.82 28.05
N GLN A 7 52.88 -19.64 28.43
CA GLN A 7 51.88 -20.29 27.60
C GLN A 7 50.80 -19.30 27.14
N LEU A 8 50.31 -19.57 25.93
CA LEU A 8 48.91 -19.52 25.49
C LEU A 8 48.12 -18.20 25.59
N SER A 9 47.76 -17.66 24.43
CA SER A 9 46.35 -17.33 24.19
C SER A 9 46.01 -17.49 22.70
N VAL A 10 45.27 -18.55 22.41
CA VAL A 10 44.62 -18.81 21.13
C VAL A 10 43.37 -17.92 21.09
N ALA A 11 43.40 -16.83 20.34
CA ALA A 11 42.20 -16.06 20.03
C ALA A 11 41.75 -16.37 18.62
N LEU A 12 40.94 -17.42 18.57
CA LEU A 12 40.12 -17.90 17.47
C LEU A 12 39.30 -16.73 16.87
N TRP A 13 39.61 -16.29 15.65
CA TRP A 13 38.72 -15.42 14.88
C TRP A 13 37.53 -16.26 14.39
N LEU A 14 36.58 -16.50 15.29
CA LEU A 14 35.28 -17.03 14.92
C LEU A 14 34.56 -15.97 14.10
N PHE A 15 34.25 -16.38 12.87
CA PHE A 15 33.22 -15.84 11.99
C PHE A 15 32.15 -15.08 12.78
N LEU A 16 32.09 -13.77 12.60
CA LEU A 16 30.87 -13.01 12.84
C LEU A 16 29.91 -13.44 11.72
N SER A 17 29.26 -14.59 11.90
CA SER A 17 28.11 -14.95 11.09
C SER A 17 27.09 -13.83 11.29
N ALA A 18 26.89 -13.06 10.23
CA ALA A 18 25.77 -12.17 10.15
C ALA A 18 24.53 -13.01 10.47
N VAL A 19 23.92 -12.75 11.62
CA VAL A 19 22.60 -13.26 11.95
C VAL A 19 21.63 -12.48 11.07
N THR A 20 21.66 -12.75 9.77
CA THR A 20 20.59 -12.33 8.88
C THR A 20 19.35 -13.03 9.39
N PRO A 21 18.29 -12.30 9.77
CA PRO A 21 17.05 -12.95 10.16
C PRO A 21 16.64 -13.89 9.03
N LEU A 22 16.43 -15.16 9.37
CA LEU A 22 16.30 -16.32 8.47
C LEU A 22 15.06 -16.26 7.55
N CYS A 23 14.43 -15.09 7.43
CA CYS A 23 13.15 -14.90 6.76
C CYS A 23 13.19 -13.88 5.62
N VAL A 24 14.31 -13.18 5.36
CA VAL A 24 14.41 -12.31 4.19
C VAL A 24 14.67 -13.16 2.95
N LYS A 25 13.62 -13.81 2.43
CA LYS A 25 13.67 -14.48 1.13
C LYS A 25 13.54 -13.41 0.05
N HIS A 26 14.60 -13.22 -0.71
CA HIS A 26 14.56 -12.36 -1.89
C HIS A 26 13.70 -13.07 -2.95
N ILE A 27 12.46 -12.61 -3.15
CA ILE A 27 11.66 -13.05 -4.29
C ILE A 27 12.34 -12.46 -5.54
N SER A 28 12.63 -13.30 -6.53
CA SER A 28 13.15 -12.84 -7.81
C SER A 28 11.97 -12.28 -8.64
N PRO A 29 12.05 -11.02 -9.12
CA PRO A 29 11.00 -10.36 -9.92
C PRO A 29 10.45 -11.18 -11.08
N GLU A 30 11.31 -11.91 -11.80
CA GLU A 30 10.96 -12.70 -12.99
C GLU A 30 10.00 -13.86 -12.74
N LYS A 31 9.69 -14.18 -11.48
CA LYS A 31 8.80 -15.30 -11.13
C LYS A 31 7.37 -14.89 -10.78
N ILE A 32 7.06 -13.60 -10.68
CA ILE A 32 5.74 -13.15 -10.23
C ILE A 32 4.72 -13.30 -11.36
N ASP A 33 3.79 -14.23 -11.19
CA ASP A 33 2.68 -14.49 -12.10
C ASP A 33 1.38 -14.64 -11.29
N PRO A 34 0.74 -13.53 -10.89
CA PRO A 34 -0.37 -13.61 -9.97
C PRO A 34 -1.62 -14.20 -10.65
N LEU A 35 -2.36 -15.02 -9.91
CA LEU A 35 -3.61 -15.63 -10.33
C LEU A 35 -4.66 -15.51 -9.23
N VAL A 36 -5.88 -15.13 -9.60
CA VAL A 36 -7.04 -15.20 -8.68
C VAL A 36 -7.28 -16.67 -8.36
N TYR A 37 -6.98 -17.06 -7.13
CA TYR A 37 -7.02 -18.44 -6.69
C TYR A 37 -8.41 -18.81 -6.15
N GLU A 38 -8.96 -17.95 -5.29
CA GLU A 38 -10.26 -18.16 -4.66
C GLU A 38 -10.93 -16.82 -4.38
N GLU A 39 -12.26 -16.78 -4.49
CA GLU A 39 -13.06 -15.63 -4.08
C GLU A 39 -14.22 -16.09 -3.20
N GLN A 40 -14.43 -15.38 -2.10
CA GLN A 40 -15.55 -15.55 -1.20
C GLN A 40 -16.36 -14.25 -1.10
N GLN A 41 -17.68 -14.35 -1.28
CA GLN A 41 -18.58 -13.22 -1.01
C GLN A 41 -18.84 -13.11 0.50
N LEU A 42 -18.59 -11.93 1.06
CA LEU A 42 -18.73 -11.68 2.50
C LEU A 42 -20.06 -11.03 2.87
N TRP A 43 -20.60 -10.19 1.98
CA TRP A 43 -21.80 -9.40 2.28
C TRP A 43 -22.59 -9.02 1.02
N VAL A 44 -23.90 -8.83 1.17
CA VAL A 44 -24.84 -8.42 0.11
C VAL A 44 -25.76 -7.29 0.62
N SER A 45 -25.88 -6.23 -0.17
CA SER A 45 -26.73 -5.08 0.10
C SER A 45 -28.21 -5.44 0.18
N GLY A 46 -28.90 -4.82 1.13
CA GLY A 46 -30.33 -5.03 1.35
C GLY A 46 -30.71 -6.35 2.05
N VAL A 47 -29.76 -7.26 2.27
CA VAL A 47 -30.02 -8.55 2.95
C VAL A 47 -29.73 -8.47 4.45
N LYS A 48 -28.66 -7.77 4.86
CA LYS A 48 -28.29 -7.60 6.28
C LYS A 48 -27.80 -6.17 6.57
N GLY A 49 -28.55 -5.44 7.39
CA GLY A 49 -28.20 -4.09 7.87
C GLY A 49 -28.68 -2.95 6.96
N LYS A 50 -28.57 -1.70 7.45
CA LYS A 50 -28.88 -0.46 6.70
C LYS A 50 -27.65 0.17 6.01
N GLU A 51 -26.48 -0.41 6.20
CA GLU A 51 -25.20 0.08 5.67
C GLU A 51 -24.98 -0.49 4.26
N ASN A 52 -24.63 0.36 3.29
CA ASN A 52 -24.49 -0.05 1.88
C ASN A 52 -23.04 -0.10 1.38
N THR A 53 -22.08 0.38 2.14
CA THR A 53 -20.67 0.53 1.72
C THR A 53 -19.75 0.33 2.91
N TYR A 54 -18.57 -0.27 2.71
CA TYR A 54 -17.52 -0.25 3.74
C TYR A 54 -16.56 0.92 3.48
N ARG A 55 -16.06 1.55 4.55
CA ARG A 55 -14.95 2.50 4.43
C ARG A 55 -13.66 1.80 4.82
N ILE A 56 -12.66 1.90 3.94
CA ILE A 56 -11.31 1.43 4.26
C ILE A 56 -10.84 2.22 5.49
N PRO A 57 -10.52 1.55 6.61
CA PRO A 57 -9.98 2.21 7.78
C PRO A 57 -8.64 2.87 7.41
N LEU A 58 -8.32 3.99 8.06
CA LEU A 58 -6.97 4.54 7.96
C LEU A 58 -6.03 3.54 8.64
N ASN A 59 -5.13 2.92 7.89
CA ASN A 59 -4.06 2.11 8.49
C ASN A 59 -3.10 3.09 9.20
N HIS A 60 -3.29 3.29 10.50
CA HIS A 60 -2.38 4.07 11.34
C HIS A 60 -1.07 3.32 11.52
N LEU A 61 -0.14 3.44 10.57
CA LEU A 61 1.27 3.26 10.85
C LEU A 61 1.82 4.64 11.22
N THR A 62 1.84 4.93 12.52
CA THR A 62 2.65 6.02 13.08
C THR A 62 3.51 5.37 14.16
N PRO A 63 4.84 5.29 13.98
CA PRO A 63 5.73 5.06 15.10
C PRO A 63 5.74 6.36 15.92
N GLN A 64 5.17 6.26 17.12
CA GLN A 64 5.19 7.25 18.20
C GLN A 64 4.23 8.44 18.11
N LYS A 65 3.71 8.74 19.29
CA LYS A 65 2.58 9.57 19.62
C LYS A 65 3.15 10.90 20.09
N GLU A 66 3.30 11.87 19.19
CA GLU A 66 3.49 13.27 19.59
C GLU A 66 2.35 14.13 19.05
N ASP A 67 1.71 14.77 20.03
CA ASP A 67 0.64 15.76 20.03
C ASP A 67 0.73 16.76 18.84
N CYS A 68 -0.23 16.69 17.91
CA CYS A 68 -0.41 17.69 16.87
C CYS A 68 -0.79 19.05 17.49
N ARG A 69 0.20 19.89 17.84
CA ARG A 69 -0.05 21.30 18.18
C ARG A 69 -0.03 22.19 16.93
N PRO A 70 -0.91 23.21 16.85
CA PRO A 70 -1.04 24.04 15.66
C PRO A 70 0.07 25.10 15.61
N SER A 71 1.12 24.87 14.82
CA SER A 71 2.20 25.84 14.59
C SER A 71 2.34 26.26 13.12
N GLN A 72 1.26 26.35 12.34
CA GLN A 72 1.34 26.92 10.98
C GLN A 72 0.19 27.87 10.65
N LYS A 73 0.10 28.98 11.40
CA LYS A 73 -0.86 30.05 11.12
C LYS A 73 -0.27 31.26 10.38
N GLN A 74 0.99 31.24 9.95
CA GLN A 74 1.65 32.46 9.44
C GLN A 74 1.90 32.51 7.92
N GLU A 75 1.68 31.43 7.17
CA GLU A 75 2.05 31.37 5.74
C GLU A 75 0.88 31.14 4.78
N LYS A 76 -0.34 31.58 5.14
CA LYS A 76 -1.55 31.41 4.29
C LYS A 76 -2.21 32.72 3.85
N ARG A 77 -1.44 33.81 3.69
CA ARG A 77 -1.96 35.08 3.18
C ARG A 77 -1.66 35.39 1.71
N HIS A 78 -0.87 34.56 1.01
CA HIS A 78 -0.48 34.84 -0.39
C HIS A 78 -1.32 34.12 -1.48
N LEU A 79 -2.32 33.31 -1.15
CA LEU A 79 -3.08 32.53 -2.15
C LEU A 79 -4.58 32.83 -2.28
N GLY A 80 -5.12 33.89 -1.66
CA GLY A 80 -6.49 34.35 -1.94
C GLY A 80 -7.61 33.33 -1.69
N MET A 81 -7.38 32.29 -0.87
CA MET A 81 -8.41 31.33 -0.48
C MET A 81 -9.27 31.91 0.65
N ARG A 82 -10.59 32.01 0.42
CA ARG A 82 -11.57 32.46 1.42
C ARG A 82 -11.66 31.47 2.59
N ASP A 83 -11.64 32.01 3.80
CA ASP A 83 -11.80 31.27 5.05
C ASP A 83 -13.13 30.51 5.10
N LYS A 84 -13.06 29.19 5.21
CA LYS A 84 -14.09 28.39 5.89
C LYS A 84 -13.40 27.63 7.01
N SER A 85 -13.64 28.08 8.24
CA SER A 85 -13.26 27.34 9.44
C SER A 85 -14.03 26.03 9.49
N SER A 86 -13.38 24.91 9.17
CA SER A 86 -13.76 23.62 9.70
C SER A 86 -12.56 23.04 10.43
N SER A 87 -12.72 22.86 11.75
CA SER A 87 -11.88 21.99 12.58
C SER A 87 -12.14 20.54 12.19
N GLN A 88 -11.70 20.18 10.99
CA GLN A 88 -11.74 18.85 10.44
C GLN A 88 -10.42 18.72 9.70
N CYS A 89 -9.59 17.72 10.04
CA CYS A 89 -8.43 17.35 9.24
C CYS A 89 -8.91 16.87 7.86
N GLY A 90 -9.30 17.82 7.01
CA GLY A 90 -9.59 17.67 5.60
C GLY A 90 -8.27 17.63 4.83
N GLY A 91 -7.35 16.76 5.27
CA GLY A 91 -6.21 16.38 4.45
C GLY A 91 -6.70 15.62 3.22
N PRO A 92 -5.84 15.45 2.20
CA PRO A 92 -6.09 14.48 1.14
C PRO A 92 -6.52 13.16 1.80
N GLN A 93 -7.48 12.43 1.22
CA GLN A 93 -7.86 11.11 1.75
C GLN A 93 -6.73 10.13 1.50
N ILE A 94 -5.67 10.24 2.31
CA ILE A 94 -4.56 9.31 2.44
C ILE A 94 -5.19 8.02 2.93
N LYS A 95 -5.28 6.99 2.08
CA LYS A 95 -6.00 5.75 2.43
C LYS A 95 -5.15 4.50 2.28
N ALA A 96 -3.93 4.66 1.76
CA ALA A 96 -3.02 3.55 1.52
C ALA A 96 -1.54 4.00 1.67
N PRO A 97 -1.10 4.39 2.89
CA PRO A 97 0.33 4.50 3.17
C PRO A 97 0.95 3.10 3.21
N VAL A 98 2.14 2.97 2.63
CA VAL A 98 2.89 1.72 2.59
C VAL A 98 4.34 2.04 2.93
N GLU A 99 4.86 1.39 3.97
CA GLU A 99 6.27 1.45 4.32
C GLU A 99 7.07 0.55 3.38
N MET A 100 8.15 1.09 2.81
CA MET A 100 9.04 0.39 1.92
C MET A 100 10.22 -0.21 2.69
N THR A 101 10.97 -1.12 2.04
CA THR A 101 12.15 -1.78 2.64
C THR A 101 13.28 -0.84 3.02
N ASP A 102 13.31 0.37 2.47
CA ASP A 102 14.28 1.41 2.81
C ASP A 102 13.78 2.39 3.90
N GLY A 103 12.62 2.11 4.52
CA GLY A 103 12.02 2.92 5.58
C GLY A 103 11.26 4.15 5.08
N SER A 104 11.25 4.42 3.77
CA SER A 104 10.39 5.44 3.19
C SER A 104 8.92 5.03 3.23
N ILE A 105 8.01 6.00 3.23
CA ILE A 105 6.56 5.74 3.12
C ILE A 105 6.06 6.24 1.77
N ILE A 106 5.46 5.37 0.99
CA ILE A 106 4.71 5.73 -0.21
C ILE A 106 3.25 5.92 0.17
N VAL A 107 2.70 7.06 -0.20
CA VAL A 107 1.28 7.36 0.02
C VAL A 107 0.59 7.50 -1.32
N ASN A 108 -0.32 6.55 -1.59
CA ASN A 108 -1.17 6.60 -2.76
C ASN A 108 -2.47 7.35 -2.45
N VAL A 109 -2.67 8.48 -3.13
CA VAL A 109 -3.73 9.45 -2.86
C VAL A 109 -4.76 9.44 -3.98
N ARG A 110 -6.03 9.45 -3.59
CA ARG A 110 -7.17 9.62 -4.51
C ARG A 110 -7.14 11.03 -5.09
N ASN A 111 -7.03 11.14 -6.42
CA ASN A 111 -7.18 12.41 -7.12
C ASN A 111 -8.67 12.79 -7.25
N GLN A 112 -9.24 13.25 -6.14
CA GLN A 112 -10.69 13.47 -5.98
C GLN A 112 -11.29 14.41 -7.03
N ASN A 113 -10.52 15.42 -7.44
CA ASN A 113 -10.96 16.49 -8.33
C ASN A 113 -10.30 16.42 -9.72
N TYR A 114 -9.62 15.30 -10.04
CA TYR A 114 -8.95 15.10 -11.32
C TYR A 114 -7.97 16.22 -11.69
N TYR A 115 -7.22 16.69 -10.69
CA TYR A 115 -6.22 17.72 -10.91
C TYR A 115 -5.15 17.16 -11.87
N HIS A 116 -4.94 17.85 -12.99
CA HIS A 116 -4.09 17.46 -14.15
C HIS A 116 -4.48 16.17 -14.91
N CYS A 117 -4.93 15.12 -14.23
CA CYS A 117 -5.20 13.82 -14.83
C CYS A 117 -6.36 13.07 -14.13
N ARG A 118 -6.82 11.99 -14.76
CA ARG A 118 -7.66 10.95 -14.14
C ARG A 118 -6.80 9.78 -13.68
N CYS A 119 -5.87 10.08 -12.79
CA CYS A 119 -4.84 9.15 -12.34
C CYS A 119 -4.51 9.33 -10.85
N ARG A 120 -3.77 8.39 -10.27
CA ARG A 120 -3.38 8.46 -8.84
C ARG A 120 -2.34 9.57 -8.61
N ILE A 121 -2.46 10.23 -7.47
CA ILE A 121 -1.38 11.09 -6.94
C ILE A 121 -0.56 10.21 -6.02
N VAL A 122 0.76 10.24 -6.17
CA VAL A 122 1.68 9.52 -5.30
C VAL A 122 2.59 10.54 -4.63
N VAL A 123 2.81 10.39 -3.33
CA VAL A 123 3.80 11.17 -2.59
C VAL A 123 4.64 10.25 -1.74
N ARG A 124 5.95 10.51 -1.70
CA ARG A 124 6.90 9.75 -0.90
C ARG A 124 7.39 10.57 0.29
N SER A 125 7.28 10.00 1.48
CA SER A 125 7.95 10.49 2.69
C SER A 125 9.27 9.76 2.87
N LEU A 126 10.32 10.51 3.23
CA LEU A 126 11.66 9.99 3.50
C LEU A 126 11.99 9.98 5.00
N ASP A 127 11.04 10.37 5.85
CA ASP A 127 11.19 10.59 7.28
C ASP A 127 10.14 9.83 8.10
N GLY A 128 9.74 8.64 7.62
CA GLY A 128 8.79 7.77 8.32
C GLY A 128 7.37 8.34 8.40
N GLY A 129 7.00 9.23 7.48
CA GLY A 129 5.66 9.83 7.40
C GLY A 129 5.51 11.16 8.13
N LEU A 130 6.59 11.73 8.68
CA LEU A 130 6.54 13.02 9.36
C LEU A 130 6.28 14.18 8.39
N THR A 131 6.86 14.13 7.19
CA THR A 131 6.61 15.11 6.12
C THR A 131 6.22 14.44 4.81
N LEU A 132 5.46 15.18 3.99
CA LEU A 132 5.07 14.83 2.63
C LEU A 132 5.48 15.98 1.71
N PRO A 133 6.78 16.07 1.36
CA PRO A 133 7.30 17.23 0.67
C PRO A 133 6.84 17.26 -0.80
N ILE A 134 6.60 18.46 -1.32
CA ILE A 134 5.94 18.67 -2.62
C ILE A 134 6.81 18.18 -3.79
N ASP A 135 8.13 18.22 -3.65
CA ASP A 135 9.09 17.70 -4.64
C ASP A 135 9.07 16.17 -4.76
N GLN A 136 8.54 15.46 -3.75
CA GLN A 136 8.32 14.01 -3.78
C GLN A 136 6.90 13.63 -4.23
N LEU A 137 6.08 14.61 -4.65
CA LEU A 137 4.73 14.39 -5.16
C LEU A 137 4.73 14.32 -6.69
N TYR A 138 4.09 13.30 -7.24
CA TYR A 138 3.89 13.17 -8.69
C TYR A 138 2.54 12.55 -9.04
N PHE A 139 2.15 12.69 -10.31
CA PHE A 139 0.97 12.05 -10.88
C PHE A 139 1.41 10.79 -11.61
N ASP A 140 0.89 9.63 -11.20
CA ASP A 140 1.19 8.35 -11.85
C ASP A 140 0.17 8.07 -12.94
N TYR A 141 0.48 8.47 -14.17
CA TYR A 141 -0.37 8.30 -15.35
C TYR A 141 -0.63 6.83 -15.71
N THR A 142 0.19 5.89 -15.22
CA THR A 142 -0.03 4.45 -15.41
C THR A 142 -1.21 3.95 -14.58
N LEU A 143 -1.44 4.59 -13.42
CA LEU A 143 -2.51 4.27 -12.50
C LEU A 143 -3.74 5.15 -12.76
N VAL A 144 -4.42 4.91 -13.87
CA VAL A 144 -5.71 5.56 -14.18
C VAL A 144 -6.75 5.27 -13.08
N ASP A 145 -7.56 6.25 -12.72
CA ASP A 145 -8.47 6.17 -11.57
C ASP A 145 -9.74 7.02 -11.72
N PRO A 146 -10.93 6.48 -11.43
CA PRO A 146 -12.21 7.21 -11.51
C PRO A 146 -12.52 7.96 -10.21
N ALA A 147 -11.49 8.46 -9.51
CA ALA A 147 -11.55 8.98 -8.15
C ALA A 147 -12.23 7.98 -7.20
N VAL A 148 -11.50 6.96 -6.76
CA VAL A 148 -11.98 5.94 -5.80
C VAL A 148 -10.91 5.59 -4.77
N ALA A 149 -11.26 4.94 -3.66
CA ALA A 149 -10.24 4.44 -2.75
C ALA A 149 -9.61 3.17 -3.34
N ALA A 150 -8.32 2.99 -3.11
CA ALA A 150 -7.51 1.94 -3.71
C ALA A 150 -6.73 1.20 -2.63
N GLY A 151 -6.35 -0.04 -2.90
CA GLY A 151 -5.51 -0.84 -2.02
C GLY A 151 -4.05 -0.75 -2.43
N ALA A 152 -3.15 -0.69 -1.46
CA ALA A 152 -1.71 -0.83 -1.68
C ALA A 152 -1.10 -1.71 -0.58
N LEU A 153 -0.08 -2.48 -0.92
CA LEU A 153 0.61 -3.40 -0.02
C LEU A 153 2.06 -3.56 -0.48
N GLN A 154 3.02 -3.44 0.43
CA GLN A 154 4.37 -3.93 0.19
C GLN A 154 4.49 -5.33 0.77
N LYS A 155 5.04 -6.25 -0.02
CA LYS A 155 5.39 -7.59 0.44
C LYS A 155 6.68 -8.03 -0.24
N ASP A 156 7.68 -8.39 0.58
CA ASP A 156 8.95 -9.00 0.14
C ASP A 156 9.67 -8.20 -0.96
N GLY A 157 9.66 -6.87 -0.85
CA GLY A 157 10.30 -5.96 -1.81
C GLY A 157 9.42 -5.55 -3.00
N VAL A 158 8.21 -6.10 -3.11
CA VAL A 158 7.29 -5.84 -4.22
C VAL A 158 6.13 -4.97 -3.73
N LEU A 159 5.84 -3.90 -4.47
CA LEU A 159 4.67 -3.07 -4.23
C LEU A 159 3.50 -3.57 -5.08
N TYR A 160 2.40 -3.93 -4.44
CA TYR A 160 1.15 -4.33 -5.07
C TYR A 160 0.11 -3.22 -4.93
N PHE A 161 -0.72 -3.06 -5.96
CA PHE A 161 -1.75 -2.02 -6.02
C PHE A 161 -3.02 -2.54 -6.65
N THR A 162 -4.17 -2.15 -6.11
CA THR A 162 -5.49 -2.45 -6.67
C THR A 162 -6.35 -1.21 -6.77
N ASN A 163 -6.95 -1.00 -7.94
CA ASN A 163 -8.04 -0.05 -8.14
C ASN A 163 -8.90 -0.45 -9.35
N PRO A 164 -10.11 0.13 -9.49
CA PRO A 164 -10.83 0.15 -10.75
C PRO A 164 -9.98 0.87 -11.81
N ALA A 165 -9.36 0.10 -12.71
CA ALA A 165 -8.38 0.60 -13.67
C ALA A 165 -9.08 1.19 -14.90
N HIS A 166 -9.78 2.31 -14.67
CA HIS A 166 -10.52 3.02 -15.69
C HIS A 166 -10.65 4.51 -15.32
N GLU A 167 -10.52 5.42 -16.30
CA GLU A 167 -10.49 6.87 -16.04
C GLU A 167 -11.83 7.46 -15.56
N TYR A 168 -12.95 6.96 -16.10
CA TYR A 168 -14.28 7.51 -15.86
C TYR A 168 -15.19 6.67 -14.96
N TYR A 169 -15.15 5.35 -15.09
CA TYR A 169 -16.11 4.45 -14.46
C TYR A 169 -15.45 3.56 -13.42
N ARG A 170 -16.21 3.26 -12.38
CA ARG A 170 -15.83 2.32 -11.32
C ARG A 170 -16.02 0.88 -11.79
N ILE A 171 -15.17 0.45 -12.71
CA ILE A 171 -15.18 -0.88 -13.35
C ILE A 171 -13.75 -1.41 -13.50
N ASN A 172 -13.60 -2.70 -13.81
CA ASN A 172 -12.30 -3.35 -14.03
C ASN A 172 -11.36 -3.22 -12.82
N LEU A 173 -11.76 -3.76 -11.66
CA LEU A 173 -10.84 -3.88 -10.53
C LEU A 173 -9.64 -4.73 -10.96
N THR A 174 -8.46 -4.13 -10.89
CA THR A 174 -7.24 -4.69 -11.45
C THR A 174 -6.12 -4.63 -10.42
N LEU A 175 -5.36 -5.73 -10.33
CA LEU A 175 -4.10 -5.82 -9.61
C LEU A 175 -2.94 -5.46 -10.53
N ARG A 176 -2.07 -4.59 -10.03
CA ARG A 176 -0.76 -4.24 -10.61
C ARG A 176 0.32 -4.45 -9.57
N TRP A 177 1.55 -4.66 -10.02
CA TRP A 177 2.71 -4.76 -9.12
C TRP A 177 3.93 -4.06 -9.71
N SER A 178 4.84 -3.68 -8.82
CA SER A 178 6.08 -2.99 -9.13
C SER A 178 7.23 -3.54 -8.29
N THR A 179 8.33 -3.87 -8.95
CA THR A 179 9.60 -4.29 -8.34
C THR A 179 10.56 -3.11 -8.17
N THR A 180 10.14 -1.92 -8.62
CA THR A 180 10.89 -0.65 -8.57
C THR A 180 10.24 0.34 -7.61
N HIS A 181 9.58 -0.17 -6.57
CA HIS A 181 8.93 0.65 -5.54
C HIS A 181 7.91 1.65 -6.10
N GLY A 182 7.17 1.29 -7.16
CA GLY A 182 6.15 2.13 -7.77
C GLY A 182 6.67 3.15 -8.79
N GLN A 183 7.95 3.10 -9.17
CA GLN A 183 8.47 3.93 -10.27
C GLN A 183 7.99 3.43 -11.63
N VAL A 184 8.01 2.11 -11.83
CA VAL A 184 7.55 1.44 -13.04
C VAL A 184 6.68 0.25 -12.64
N TRP A 185 5.56 0.08 -13.35
CA TRP A 185 4.64 -1.04 -13.16
C TRP A 185 4.85 -2.09 -14.24
N GLU A 186 4.69 -3.36 -13.87
CA GLU A 186 4.76 -4.45 -14.85
C GLU A 186 3.68 -4.31 -15.93
N ASN A 187 4.01 -4.70 -17.16
CA ASN A 187 3.07 -4.67 -18.28
C ASN A 187 1.91 -5.65 -18.09
N LYS A 188 2.17 -6.78 -17.42
CA LYS A 188 1.15 -7.77 -17.07
C LYS A 188 0.31 -7.26 -15.90
N THR A 189 -1.00 -7.50 -15.97
CA THR A 189 -1.94 -7.14 -14.91
C THR A 189 -2.92 -8.28 -14.69
N VAL A 190 -3.57 -8.32 -13.52
CA VAL A 190 -4.61 -9.31 -13.21
C VAL A 190 -5.92 -8.59 -12.98
N ARG A 191 -6.91 -8.85 -13.84
CA ARG A 191 -8.28 -8.35 -13.63
C ARG A 191 -8.97 -9.21 -12.58
N ILE A 192 -9.18 -8.65 -11.39
CA ILE A 192 -9.88 -9.29 -10.28
C ILE A 192 -11.38 -9.35 -10.58
N TRP A 193 -11.96 -8.24 -11.07
CA TRP A 193 -13.37 -8.16 -11.41
C TRP A 193 -13.61 -7.21 -12.59
N GLY A 194 -14.30 -7.67 -13.63
CA GLY A 194 -14.56 -6.86 -14.82
C GLY A 194 -15.72 -5.88 -14.69
N GLY A 195 -16.69 -6.17 -13.82
CA GLY A 195 -17.89 -5.36 -13.65
C GLY A 195 -17.71 -4.14 -12.75
N PRO A 196 -18.83 -3.52 -12.34
CA PRO A 196 -18.85 -2.49 -11.31
C PRO A 196 -18.04 -2.88 -10.07
N SER A 197 -17.06 -2.06 -9.72
CA SER A 197 -16.15 -2.28 -8.59
C SER A 197 -15.75 -0.97 -7.92
N GLY A 198 -15.72 -0.98 -6.59
CA GLY A 198 -15.57 0.21 -5.77
C GLY A 198 -14.27 0.22 -4.99
N TYR A 199 -14.37 0.43 -3.69
CA TYR A 199 -13.22 0.44 -2.80
C TYR A 199 -12.54 -0.94 -2.79
N SER A 200 -11.22 -0.94 -2.60
CA SER A 200 -10.42 -2.15 -2.36
C SER A 200 -9.38 -1.91 -1.28
N SER A 201 -9.06 -2.93 -0.50
CA SER A 201 -7.97 -2.92 0.49
C SER A 201 -7.23 -4.24 0.42
N MET A 202 -5.93 -4.21 0.68
CA MET A 202 -5.04 -5.36 0.52
C MET A 202 -4.36 -5.71 1.83
N THR A 203 -4.04 -6.99 2.01
CA THR A 203 -3.22 -7.48 3.13
C THR A 203 -2.49 -8.74 2.72
N SER A 204 -1.52 -9.15 3.53
CA SER A 204 -0.84 -10.44 3.45
C SER A 204 -0.66 -11.02 4.83
N LEU A 205 -0.55 -12.35 4.91
CA LEU A 205 -0.16 -12.99 6.15
C LEU A 205 1.34 -12.78 6.38
N ASN A 206 1.68 -12.27 7.57
CA ASN A 206 3.05 -12.12 8.02
C ASN A 206 3.46 -13.36 8.82
N SER A 207 3.60 -14.49 8.12
CA SER A 207 4.05 -15.74 8.74
C SER A 207 5.33 -16.23 8.05
N CYS A 208 6.14 -16.97 8.81
CA CYS A 208 7.32 -17.65 8.26
C CYS A 208 6.94 -18.88 7.41
N SER A 209 5.65 -19.15 7.18
CA SER A 209 5.19 -20.25 6.34
C SER A 209 5.52 -19.97 4.88
N VAL A 210 6.18 -20.93 4.25
CA VAL A 210 6.44 -20.89 2.79
C VAL A 210 5.13 -20.82 2.02
N GLU A 211 4.06 -21.42 2.53
CA GLU A 211 2.77 -21.43 1.86
C GLU A 211 2.09 -20.06 1.90
N ASP A 212 2.03 -19.44 3.08
CA ASP A 212 1.40 -18.12 3.24
C ASP A 212 2.15 -17.02 2.48
N SER A 213 3.47 -17.18 2.30
CA SER A 213 4.29 -16.24 1.53
C SER A 213 3.88 -16.12 0.06
N LYS A 214 3.16 -17.11 -0.47
CA LYS A 214 2.70 -17.15 -1.86
C LYS A 214 1.40 -16.40 -2.09
N PHE A 215 0.76 -15.86 -1.04
CA PHE A 215 -0.56 -15.26 -1.15
C PHE A 215 -0.61 -13.81 -0.71
N ILE A 216 -1.44 -13.05 -1.43
CA ILE A 216 -1.99 -11.77 -0.98
C ILE A 216 -3.51 -11.84 -1.01
N TYR A 217 -4.14 -10.97 -0.24
CA TYR A 217 -5.58 -10.97 -0.06
C TYR A 217 -6.13 -9.58 -0.32
N VAL A 218 -7.26 -9.51 -1.01
CA VAL A 218 -7.92 -8.25 -1.34
C VAL A 218 -9.39 -8.34 -0.91
N ILE A 219 -9.82 -7.37 -0.11
CA ILE A 219 -11.25 -7.13 0.15
C ILE A 219 -11.71 -5.97 -0.73
N TYR A 220 -12.87 -6.10 -1.36
CA TYR A 220 -13.34 -5.09 -2.32
C TYR A 220 -14.87 -5.06 -2.49
N GLU A 221 -15.37 -3.92 -2.95
CA GLU A 221 -16.79 -3.74 -3.34
C GLU A 221 -17.00 -4.14 -4.80
N LYS A 222 -18.08 -4.89 -5.08
CA LYS A 222 -18.47 -5.23 -6.45
C LYS A 222 -19.97 -5.34 -6.64
N GLY A 223 -20.38 -5.46 -7.90
CA GLY A 223 -21.73 -5.86 -8.27
C GLY A 223 -21.89 -6.12 -9.76
N LEU A 224 -23.13 -6.43 -10.15
CA LEU A 224 -23.54 -6.64 -11.53
C LEU A 224 -24.00 -5.33 -12.17
N LYS A 225 -24.75 -4.50 -11.44
CA LYS A 225 -25.27 -3.20 -11.94
C LYS A 225 -24.57 -2.01 -11.29
N ASN A 226 -24.36 -2.05 -9.98
CA ASN A 226 -23.70 -1.01 -9.19
C ASN A 226 -22.52 -1.60 -8.41
N TYR A 227 -21.51 -0.77 -8.14
CA TYR A 227 -20.29 -1.22 -7.46
C TYR A 227 -20.47 -1.54 -5.96
N TYR A 228 -21.60 -1.14 -5.36
CA TYR A 228 -21.88 -1.25 -3.92
C TYR A 228 -22.94 -2.34 -3.60
N GLU A 229 -23.03 -3.37 -4.43
CA GLU A 229 -24.01 -4.46 -4.24
C GLU A 229 -23.49 -5.51 -3.26
N THR A 230 -22.21 -5.86 -3.33
CA THR A 230 -21.59 -6.89 -2.50
C THR A 230 -20.19 -6.50 -2.07
N ILE A 231 -19.74 -7.13 -0.98
CA ILE A 231 -18.34 -7.08 -0.55
C ILE A 231 -17.77 -8.49 -0.72
N SER A 232 -16.62 -8.59 -1.37
CA SER A 232 -15.95 -9.86 -1.64
C SER A 232 -14.52 -9.83 -1.13
N PHE A 233 -14.02 -11.01 -0.81
CA PHE A 233 -12.66 -11.28 -0.41
C PHE A 233 -12.04 -12.23 -1.42
N VAL A 234 -10.92 -11.84 -2.01
CA VAL A 234 -10.19 -12.65 -2.99
C VAL A 234 -8.80 -12.99 -2.47
N LYS A 235 -8.43 -14.26 -2.63
CA LYS A 235 -7.10 -14.80 -2.39
C LYS A 235 -6.39 -14.89 -3.73
N ILE A 236 -5.20 -14.29 -3.83
CA ILE A 236 -4.40 -14.26 -5.05
C ILE A 236 -3.10 -15.01 -4.78
N HIS A 237 -2.83 -16.04 -5.58
CA HIS A 237 -1.55 -16.74 -5.58
C HIS A 237 -0.56 -15.95 -6.43
N LEU A 238 0.64 -15.67 -5.92
CA LEU A 238 1.62 -14.77 -6.55
C LEU A 238 2.43 -15.41 -7.69
N PHE A 239 2.38 -16.74 -7.83
CA PHE A 239 3.32 -17.50 -8.67
C PHE A 239 2.66 -18.50 -9.64
N GLY A 240 1.36 -18.37 -9.90
CA GLY A 240 0.59 -19.33 -10.71
C GLY A 240 0.10 -20.51 -9.90
#